data_AF-A0A7C5H8G1-F1
#
_entry.id   AF-A0A7C5H8G1-F1
#
_cell.length_a   1.000
_cell.length_b   1.000
_cell.length_c   1.000
_cell.angle_alpha   90.00
_cell.angle_beta   90.00
_cell.angle_gamma   90.00
#
_symmetry.space_group_name_H-M   'P 1'
#
loop_
_entity.id
_entity.type
_entity.pdbx_description
1 polymer ?
#
loop_
_entity_poly.entity_id
_entity_poly.type
_entity_poly.pdbx_seq_one_letter_code
_entity_poly.pdbx_strand_id
1 'polypeptide(L)'
;MRKIAVLAGMAGMMVSWLGAGVTIPPKAKDIAVTVYNNNLAFVHEKREVQVRKGLQRLVYEGVASQVITSSVVPQFSGAGVRLYSQNFRYNLISLDSLIQNSIGRSVTFYTNGEKPKRQKGTLLSAAPVVVKSDQDGKLYPLDSPTQVVFPGIPPSMITRPSLVWRAEIDKNAKLGVDLKYLSRGIKWKSDYVLDLKPKTLDLHGWIT
;
A
#
# COMPACT_ATOMS: atom_id res chain seq x y z
N MET A 1 64.96 10.37 18.65
CA MET A 1 64.35 9.65 17.50
C MET A 1 63.22 8.77 18.01
N ARG A 2 62.11 8.72 17.25
CA ARG A 2 60.93 7.81 17.34
C ARG A 2 60.01 7.87 18.58
N LYS A 3 58.86 8.50 18.35
CA LYS A 3 57.56 8.31 19.00
C LYS A 3 56.99 6.93 18.64
N ILE A 4 56.32 6.23 19.57
CA ILE A 4 55.11 5.43 19.29
C ILE A 4 54.18 5.53 20.51
N ALA A 5 53.01 6.14 20.29
CA ALA A 5 51.87 6.10 21.18
C ALA A 5 50.92 5.00 20.69
N VAL A 6 50.36 4.21 21.60
CA VAL A 6 49.26 3.27 21.30
C VAL A 6 48.06 3.71 22.13
N LEU A 7 47.11 4.40 21.49
CA LEU A 7 45.78 4.66 22.02
C LEU A 7 44.89 3.45 21.69
N ALA A 8 44.41 2.77 22.72
CA ALA A 8 43.37 1.76 22.61
C ALA A 8 42.00 2.47 22.53
N GLY A 9 41.41 2.49 21.33
CA GLY A 9 40.01 2.89 21.14
C GLY A 9 39.11 1.66 21.10
N MET A 10 38.40 1.37 22.18
CA MET A 10 37.25 0.48 22.15
C MET A 10 36.08 1.20 21.47
N ALA A 11 35.93 1.00 20.16
CA ALA A 11 34.72 1.36 19.46
C ALA A 11 33.64 0.30 19.76
N GLY A 12 32.68 0.67 20.59
CA GLY A 12 31.46 -0.10 20.79
C GLY A 12 30.75 -0.31 19.45
N MET A 13 30.57 -1.56 19.06
CA MET A 13 29.77 -1.96 17.92
C MET A 13 28.31 -1.61 18.21
N MET A 14 27.87 -0.41 17.78
CA MET A 14 26.46 -0.13 17.60
C MET A 14 25.94 -1.06 16.51
N VAL A 15 25.16 -2.06 16.89
CA VAL A 15 24.38 -2.86 15.95
C VAL A 15 23.26 -1.96 15.43
N SER A 16 23.55 -1.28 14.32
CA SER A 16 22.59 -0.45 13.59
C SER A 16 21.54 -1.36 12.93
N TRP A 17 20.41 -1.51 13.61
CA TRP A 17 19.17 -2.14 13.09
C TRP A 17 18.46 -1.19 12.10
N LEU A 18 19.11 -0.82 11.00
CA LEU A 18 18.55 0.08 10.00
C LEU A 18 18.85 -0.43 8.59
N GLY A 19 17.88 -1.15 8.03
CA GLY A 19 17.88 -1.46 6.59
C GLY A 19 17.26 -2.79 6.20
N ALA A 20 16.06 -3.12 6.69
CA ALA A 20 15.26 -4.10 5.95
C ALA A 20 14.88 -3.45 4.62
N GLY A 21 15.59 -3.80 3.54
CA GLY A 21 15.32 -3.30 2.20
C GLY A 21 13.84 -3.49 1.85
N VAL A 22 13.24 -2.45 1.25
CA VAL A 22 11.89 -2.52 0.69
C VAL A 22 12.02 -2.87 -0.78
N THR A 23 11.35 -3.94 -1.18
CA THR A 23 11.37 -4.43 -2.56
C THR A 23 9.95 -4.44 -3.10
N ILE A 24 9.72 -3.76 -4.22
CA ILE A 24 8.41 -3.61 -4.86
C ILE A 24 8.41 -4.36 -6.19
N PRO A 25 7.62 -5.44 -6.35
CA PRO A 25 7.48 -6.10 -7.63
C PRO A 25 6.83 -5.16 -8.67
N PRO A 26 7.37 -5.08 -9.90
CA PRO A 26 6.74 -4.34 -10.99
C PRO A 26 5.36 -4.92 -11.31
N LYS A 27 4.47 -4.12 -11.91
CA LYS A 27 3.12 -4.57 -12.29
C LYS A 27 3.17 -5.87 -13.10
N ALA A 28 2.17 -6.73 -12.88
CA ALA A 28 2.00 -7.95 -13.65
C ALA A 28 1.81 -7.63 -15.14
N LYS A 29 2.47 -8.41 -16.01
CA LYS A 29 2.28 -8.32 -17.46
C LYS A 29 1.05 -9.10 -17.90
N ASP A 30 0.80 -10.24 -17.25
CA ASP A 30 -0.35 -11.12 -17.52
C ASP A 30 -1.21 -11.23 -16.25
N ILE A 31 -2.44 -10.74 -16.34
CA ILE A 31 -3.46 -10.82 -15.30
C ILE A 31 -4.63 -11.61 -15.86
N ALA A 32 -4.99 -12.71 -15.20
CA ALA A 32 -6.17 -13.47 -15.52
C ALA A 32 -7.24 -13.24 -14.45
N VAL A 33 -8.47 -12.96 -14.89
CA VAL A 33 -9.62 -12.74 -14.00
C VAL A 33 -10.76 -13.67 -14.42
N THR A 34 -11.25 -14.46 -13.47
CA THR A 34 -12.48 -15.25 -13.63
C THR A 34 -13.56 -14.61 -12.75
N VAL A 35 -14.66 -14.18 -13.34
CA VAL A 35 -15.76 -13.53 -12.60
C VAL A 35 -16.89 -14.53 -12.39
N TYR A 36 -17.41 -14.61 -11.17
CA TYR A 36 -18.54 -15.43 -10.78
C TYR A 36 -19.79 -14.54 -10.56
N ASN A 37 -20.97 -15.14 -10.70
CA ASN A 37 -22.26 -14.44 -10.58
C ASN A 37 -22.59 -13.97 -9.14
N ASN A 38 -21.84 -14.41 -8.12
CA ASN A 38 -22.08 -14.14 -6.71
C ASN A 38 -21.19 -13.02 -6.13
N ASN A 39 -20.86 -12.00 -6.94
CA ASN A 39 -19.97 -10.90 -6.55
C ASN A 39 -18.57 -11.35 -6.13
N LEU A 40 -18.08 -12.40 -6.77
CA LEU A 40 -16.77 -12.98 -6.51
C LEU A 40 -16.00 -13.00 -7.81
N ALA A 41 -14.71 -12.69 -7.74
CA ALA A 41 -13.78 -12.87 -8.85
C ALA A 41 -12.54 -13.59 -8.33
N PHE A 42 -12.04 -14.55 -9.10
CA PHE A 42 -10.73 -15.14 -8.89
C PHE A 42 -9.73 -14.37 -9.74
N VAL A 43 -8.65 -13.91 -9.10
CA VAL A 43 -7.59 -13.14 -9.74
C VAL A 43 -6.30 -13.95 -9.64
N HIS A 44 -5.63 -14.10 -10.78
CA HIS A 44 -4.34 -14.74 -10.89
C HIS A 44 -3.36 -13.79 -11.57
N GLU A 45 -2.29 -13.46 -10.86
CA GLU A 45 -1.25 -12.54 -11.33
C GLU A 45 0.13 -13.17 -11.13
N LYS A 46 1.04 -12.90 -12.06
CA LYS A 46 2.45 -13.27 -11.93
C LYS A 46 3.33 -12.04 -12.05
N ARG A 47 4.28 -11.91 -11.12
CA ARG A 47 5.29 -10.84 -11.11
C ARG A 47 6.67 -11.41 -10.85
N GLU A 48 7.69 -10.69 -11.30
CA GLU A 48 9.07 -11.03 -11.02
C GLU A 48 9.78 -9.83 -10.42
N VAL A 49 10.59 -10.06 -9.39
CA VAL A 49 11.30 -8.99 -8.69
C VAL A 49 12.71 -9.43 -8.29
N GLN A 50 13.67 -8.51 -8.38
CA GLN A 50 15.02 -8.78 -7.89
C GLN A 50 15.04 -8.71 -6.36
N VAL A 51 15.50 -9.78 -5.72
CA VAL A 51 15.61 -9.88 -4.26
C VAL A 51 17.03 -10.16 -3.84
N ARG A 52 17.36 -9.72 -2.63
CA ARG A 52 18.64 -10.03 -1.97
C ARG A 52 18.45 -11.14 -0.94
N LYS A 53 19.51 -11.87 -0.63
CA LYS A 53 19.53 -12.83 0.49
C LYS A 53 19.23 -12.10 1.81
N GLY A 54 18.50 -12.77 2.69
CA GLY A 54 18.18 -12.32 4.04
C GLY A 54 16.75 -11.79 4.20
N LEU A 55 16.48 -11.23 5.38
CA LEU A 55 15.18 -10.69 5.75
C LEU A 55 14.90 -9.37 5.04
N GLN A 56 13.78 -9.28 4.34
CA GLN A 56 13.36 -8.06 3.66
C GLN A 56 11.84 -7.87 3.68
N ARG A 57 11.41 -6.66 3.34
CA ARG A 57 10.01 -6.31 3.19
C ARG A 57 9.64 -6.30 1.71
N LEU A 58 8.73 -7.17 1.30
CA LEU A 58 8.17 -7.17 -0.06
C LEU A 58 6.82 -6.45 -0.05
N VAL A 59 6.63 -5.47 -0.93
CA VAL A 59 5.38 -4.71 -1.05
C VAL A 59 4.78 -5.00 -2.42
N TYR A 60 3.80 -5.90 -2.47
CA TYR A 60 3.09 -6.27 -3.68
C TYR A 60 1.92 -5.30 -3.90
N GLU A 61 2.16 -4.28 -4.74
CA GLU A 61 1.20 -3.19 -4.94
C GLU A 61 0.10 -3.49 -5.96
N GLY A 62 -1.04 -2.80 -5.86
CA GLY A 62 -2.08 -2.86 -6.88
C GLY A 62 -2.90 -4.14 -6.87
N VAL A 63 -3.10 -4.70 -5.69
CA VAL A 63 -4.06 -5.79 -5.46
C VAL A 63 -5.48 -5.20 -5.48
N ALA A 64 -6.49 -6.01 -5.80
CA ALA A 64 -7.87 -5.55 -5.77
C ALA A 64 -8.25 -4.94 -4.41
N SER A 65 -9.01 -3.84 -4.44
CA SER A 65 -9.47 -3.10 -3.25
C SER A 65 -10.34 -3.95 -2.33
N GLN A 66 -11.16 -4.83 -2.91
CA GLN A 66 -12.06 -5.74 -2.20
C GLN A 66 -11.52 -7.17 -2.13
N VAL A 67 -10.19 -7.33 -2.05
CA VAL A 67 -9.56 -8.63 -1.85
C VAL A 67 -10.07 -9.31 -0.58
N ILE A 68 -10.39 -10.60 -0.70
CA ILE A 68 -10.67 -11.47 0.44
C ILE A 68 -9.32 -11.94 0.97
N THR A 69 -8.80 -11.24 1.97
CA THR A 69 -7.43 -11.41 2.47
C THR A 69 -7.10 -12.85 2.92
N SER A 70 -8.09 -13.59 3.42
CA SER A 70 -7.96 -15.00 3.80
C SER A 70 -7.76 -15.96 2.63
N SER A 71 -8.07 -15.54 1.40
CA SER A 71 -7.89 -16.35 0.18
C SER A 71 -6.54 -16.14 -0.50
N VAL A 72 -5.75 -15.18 -0.01
CA VAL A 72 -4.48 -14.78 -0.64
C VAL A 72 -3.41 -15.82 -0.34
N VAL A 73 -2.98 -16.55 -1.37
CA VAL A 73 -1.93 -17.57 -1.27
C VAL A 73 -0.81 -17.24 -2.27
N PRO A 74 0.31 -16.65 -1.82
CA PRO A 74 1.46 -16.43 -2.69
C PRO A 74 2.26 -17.72 -2.88
N GLN A 75 2.63 -18.00 -4.12
CA GLN A 75 3.61 -19.02 -4.48
C GLN A 75 4.87 -18.35 -5.00
N PHE A 76 6.02 -18.83 -4.53
CA PHE A 76 7.32 -18.25 -4.81
C PHE A 76 8.17 -19.20 -5.67
N SER A 77 8.92 -18.67 -6.62
CA SER A 77 9.86 -19.45 -7.45
C SER A 77 11.18 -18.70 -7.66
N GLY A 78 12.24 -19.42 -8.03
CA GLY A 78 13.59 -18.87 -8.27
C GLY A 78 14.48 -18.77 -7.02
N ALA A 79 13.89 -18.62 -5.82
CA ALA A 79 14.56 -18.65 -4.53
C ALA A 79 13.67 -19.27 -3.44
N GLY A 80 14.28 -19.79 -2.38
CA GLY A 80 13.58 -20.22 -1.17
C GLY A 80 13.10 -19.01 -0.39
N VAL A 81 11.81 -19.02 0.00
CA VAL A 81 11.16 -17.91 0.69
C VAL A 81 10.49 -18.41 1.96
N ARG A 82 10.88 -17.85 3.11
CA ARG A 82 10.18 -18.03 4.37
C ARG A 82 9.34 -16.80 4.68
N LEU A 83 8.03 -16.92 4.58
CA LEU A 83 7.09 -15.83 4.84
C LEU A 83 6.74 -15.78 6.35
N TYR A 84 7.09 -14.69 7.03
CA TYR A 84 6.79 -14.51 8.45
C TYR A 84 5.47 -13.79 8.72
N SER A 85 5.04 -12.93 7.81
CA SER A 85 3.80 -12.17 7.99
C SER A 85 3.25 -11.71 6.65
N GLN A 86 1.93 -11.67 6.56
CA GLN A 86 1.17 -11.09 5.46
C GLN A 86 0.20 -10.05 5.99
N ASN A 87 0.24 -8.86 5.40
CA ASN A 87 -0.55 -7.73 5.83
C ASN A 87 -1.20 -7.08 4.60
N PHE A 88 -2.52 -7.00 4.56
CA PHE A 88 -3.19 -6.15 3.58
C PHE A 88 -3.19 -4.71 4.08
N ARG A 89 -2.85 -3.78 3.19
CA ARG A 89 -2.83 -2.35 3.47
C ARG A 89 -3.76 -1.66 2.48
N TYR A 90 -4.87 -1.19 3.02
CA TYR A 90 -5.93 -0.50 2.30
C TYR A 90 -5.95 1.01 2.55
N ASN A 91 -5.00 1.55 3.34
CA ASN A 91 -5.00 2.98 3.68
C ASN A 91 -4.50 3.81 2.49
N LEU A 92 -5.36 3.92 1.48
CA LEU A 92 -5.19 4.72 0.28
C LEU A 92 -5.08 6.18 0.67
N ILE A 93 -4.33 6.94 -0.12
CA ILE A 93 -4.29 8.40 0.02
C ILE A 93 -5.71 8.94 -0.18
N SER A 94 -6.23 9.53 0.89
CA SER A 94 -7.45 10.34 0.94
C SER A 94 -7.17 11.54 1.83
N LEU A 95 -7.99 12.59 1.74
CA LEU A 95 -7.83 13.75 2.62
C LEU A 95 -7.89 13.34 4.11
N ASP A 96 -8.84 12.47 4.46
CA ASP A 96 -8.99 11.96 5.82
C ASP A 96 -7.76 11.19 6.27
N SER A 97 -7.27 10.26 5.46
CA SER A 97 -6.09 9.48 5.82
C SER A 97 -4.83 10.34 5.87
N LEU A 98 -4.70 11.38 5.04
CA LEU A 98 -3.59 12.33 5.09
C LEU A 98 -3.60 13.12 6.40
N ILE A 99 -4.76 13.62 6.83
CA ILE A 99 -4.92 14.33 8.11
C ILE A 99 -4.64 13.39 9.27
N GLN A 100 -5.29 12.22 9.31
CA GLN A 100 -5.13 11.23 10.38
C GLN A 100 -3.68 10.79 10.52
N ASN A 101 -3.00 10.49 9.41
CA ASN A 101 -1.58 10.14 9.45
C ASN A 101 -0.70 11.35 9.77
N SER A 102 -1.13 12.59 9.59
CA SER A 102 -0.29 13.76 9.88
C SER A 102 -0.39 14.26 11.31
N ILE A 103 -1.21 13.63 12.17
CA ILE A 103 -1.29 13.98 13.60
C ILE A 103 0.09 13.82 14.25
N GLY A 104 0.51 14.82 15.01
CA GLY A 104 1.82 14.94 15.63
C GLY A 104 2.95 15.34 14.68
N ARG A 105 2.67 15.61 13.40
CA ARG A 105 3.67 16.01 12.40
C ARG A 105 3.54 17.50 12.05
N SER A 106 4.66 18.07 11.58
CA SER A 106 4.69 19.43 11.07
C SER A 106 3.96 19.51 9.73
N VAL A 107 3.05 20.46 9.63
CA VAL A 107 2.25 20.78 8.45
C VAL A 107 2.30 22.27 8.17
N THR A 108 1.97 22.66 6.94
CA THR A 108 1.62 24.04 6.63
C THR A 108 0.10 24.16 6.66
N PHE A 109 -0.46 25.28 7.09
CA PHE A 109 -1.90 25.52 7.05
C PHE A 109 -2.23 26.97 6.70
N TYR A 110 -3.48 27.21 6.30
CA TYR A 110 -4.05 28.53 6.10
C TYR A 110 -5.01 28.89 7.24
N THR A 111 -4.85 30.06 7.85
CA THR A 111 -5.78 30.55 8.89
C THR A 111 -7.17 30.81 8.34
N ASN A 112 -8.19 30.81 9.20
CA ASN A 112 -9.57 31.15 8.82
C ASN A 112 -9.71 32.67 8.49
N GLY A 113 -10.80 33.04 7.82
CA GLY A 113 -11.15 34.43 7.48
C GLY A 113 -10.88 34.82 6.02
N GLU A 114 -11.28 36.04 5.66
CA GLU A 114 -11.26 36.54 4.25
C GLU A 114 -9.86 36.69 3.65
N LYS A 115 -8.83 36.86 4.49
CA LYS A 115 -7.42 36.98 4.07
C LYS A 115 -6.59 35.90 4.75
N PRO A 116 -6.72 34.63 4.32
CA PRO A 116 -6.04 33.51 4.95
C PRO A 116 -4.52 33.67 4.85
N LYS A 117 -3.82 33.50 5.99
CA LYS A 117 -2.37 33.56 6.07
C LYS A 117 -1.79 32.15 6.11
N ARG A 118 -0.72 31.93 5.35
CA ARG A 118 0.02 30.66 5.35
C ARG A 118 0.97 30.61 6.54
N GLN A 119 0.82 29.59 7.39
CA GLN A 119 1.64 29.37 8.59
C GLN A 119 2.13 27.92 8.67
N LYS A 120 3.14 27.68 9.50
CA LYS A 120 3.59 26.32 9.86
C LYS A 120 3.15 25.99 11.27
N GLY A 121 2.90 24.72 11.52
CA GLY A 121 2.51 24.24 12.83
C GLY A 121 2.52 22.73 12.92
N THR A 122 2.17 22.21 14.09
CA THR A 122 1.99 20.77 14.33
C THR A 122 0.51 20.43 14.34
N LEU A 123 0.09 19.48 13.50
CA LEU A 123 -1.29 19.00 13.49
C LEU A 123 -1.56 18.18 14.76
N LEU A 124 -2.58 18.55 15.52
CA LEU A 124 -2.90 17.91 16.81
C LEU A 124 -4.15 17.02 16.75
N SER A 125 -5.12 17.35 15.90
CA SER A 125 -6.38 16.61 15.78
C SER A 125 -6.91 16.65 14.34
N ALA A 126 -7.72 15.66 14.00
CA ALA A 126 -8.36 15.49 12.69
C ALA A 126 -9.88 15.78 12.69
N ALA A 127 -10.51 15.78 13.87
CA ALA A 127 -11.96 16.01 14.01
C ALA A 127 -12.28 16.64 15.39
N PRO A 128 -12.38 17.98 15.49
CA PRO A 128 -12.09 18.97 14.45
C PRO A 128 -10.58 19.04 14.13
N VAL A 129 -10.23 19.59 12.98
CA VAL A 129 -8.82 19.81 12.60
C VAL A 129 -8.25 20.93 13.44
N VAL A 130 -7.21 20.63 14.23
CA VAL A 130 -6.55 21.61 15.11
C VAL A 130 -5.05 21.59 14.86
N VAL A 131 -4.47 22.76 14.61
CA VAL A 131 -3.02 22.92 14.40
C VAL A 131 -2.45 23.85 15.48
N LYS A 132 -1.34 23.46 16.11
CA LYS A 132 -0.55 24.36 16.95
C LYS A 132 0.45 25.12 16.08
N SER A 133 0.31 26.43 15.97
CA SER A 133 1.20 27.29 15.19
C SER A 133 2.60 27.35 15.80
N ASP A 134 3.62 27.23 14.96
CA ASP A 134 5.03 27.37 15.36
C ASP A 134 5.44 28.84 15.52
N GLN A 135 4.67 29.78 14.98
CA GLN A 135 4.99 31.22 15.03
C GLN A 135 4.63 31.86 16.37
N ASP A 136 3.48 31.51 16.93
CA ASP A 136 2.93 32.14 18.14
C ASP A 136 2.47 31.14 19.20
N GLY A 137 2.65 29.83 18.95
CA GLY A 137 2.32 28.76 19.89
C GLY A 137 0.83 28.52 20.09
N LYS A 138 -0.06 29.24 19.39
CA LYS A 138 -1.51 29.16 19.56
C LYS A 138 -2.12 27.98 18.84
N LEU A 139 -3.31 27.57 19.30
CA LEU A 139 -4.11 26.53 18.67
C LEU A 139 -5.09 27.16 17.68
N TYR A 140 -5.05 26.68 16.44
CA TYR A 140 -5.92 27.10 15.35
C TYR A 140 -6.86 25.94 15.00
N PRO A 141 -8.15 26.01 15.40
CA PRO A 141 -9.18 25.17 14.81
C PRO A 141 -9.46 25.64 13.39
N LEU A 142 -9.36 24.74 12.42
CA LEU A 142 -9.59 25.05 11.01
C LEU A 142 -11.04 24.76 10.62
N ASP A 143 -11.62 25.61 9.78
CA ASP A 143 -12.99 25.43 9.28
C ASP A 143 -13.07 24.27 8.28
N SER A 144 -11.96 23.98 7.58
CA SER A 144 -11.86 22.91 6.59
C SER A 144 -10.52 22.15 6.68
N PRO A 145 -10.57 20.80 6.63
CA PRO A 145 -9.45 19.92 6.26
C PRO A 145 -8.55 20.40 5.12
N THR A 146 -9.11 21.05 4.10
CA THR A 146 -8.38 21.51 2.91
C THR A 146 -7.45 22.69 3.17
N GLN A 147 -7.58 23.34 4.33
CA GLN A 147 -6.65 24.40 4.74
C GLN A 147 -5.28 23.86 5.14
N VAL A 148 -5.14 22.54 5.34
CA VAL A 148 -3.85 21.89 5.62
C VAL A 148 -3.14 21.57 4.30
N VAL A 149 -1.90 22.04 4.20
CA VAL A 149 -0.96 21.73 3.12
C VAL A 149 0.09 20.75 3.65
N PHE A 150 0.06 19.54 3.10
CA PHE A 150 1.00 18.48 3.46
C PHE A 150 2.32 18.66 2.69
N PRO A 151 3.48 18.46 3.34
CA PRO A 151 4.78 18.59 2.68
C PRO A 151 5.04 17.49 1.63
N GLY A 152 4.27 16.41 1.67
CA GLY A 152 4.36 15.28 0.76
C GLY A 152 3.56 14.08 1.28
N ILE A 153 3.61 12.97 0.54
CA ILE A 153 2.99 11.71 0.95
C ILE A 153 3.88 11.08 2.03
N PRO A 154 3.36 10.77 3.23
CA PRO A 154 4.15 10.09 4.25
C PRO A 154 4.71 8.75 3.72
N PRO A 155 5.95 8.35 4.05
CA PRO A 155 6.55 7.09 3.58
C PRO A 155 5.80 5.81 3.98
N SER A 156 4.91 5.93 4.98
CA SER A 156 4.07 4.83 5.47
C SER A 156 2.76 4.66 4.71
N MET A 157 2.42 5.62 3.84
CA MET A 157 1.16 5.67 3.12
C MET A 157 1.31 4.96 1.77
N ILE A 158 0.33 4.13 1.42
CA ILE A 158 0.38 3.37 0.19
C ILE A 158 -0.66 3.97 -0.77
N THR A 159 -0.24 4.22 -2.00
CA THR A 159 -1.10 4.87 -3.02
C THR A 159 -2.14 3.93 -3.62
N ARG A 160 -1.97 2.61 -3.41
CA ARG A 160 -2.80 1.53 -3.98
C ARG A 160 -2.96 0.40 -2.96
N PRO A 161 -4.04 -0.40 -3.02
CA PRO A 161 -4.21 -1.52 -2.11
C PRO A 161 -3.06 -2.50 -2.33
N SER A 162 -2.40 -2.91 -1.24
CA SER A 162 -1.13 -3.64 -1.34
C SER A 162 -1.01 -4.73 -0.28
N LEU A 163 -0.34 -5.81 -0.63
CA LEU A 163 0.08 -6.84 0.31
C LEU A 163 1.52 -6.56 0.75
N VAL A 164 1.74 -6.46 2.05
CA VAL A 164 3.05 -6.26 2.65
C VAL A 164 3.48 -7.56 3.31
N TRP A 165 4.57 -8.13 2.81
CA TRP A 165 5.17 -9.35 3.30
C TRP A 165 6.49 -9.06 4.01
N ARG A 166 6.70 -9.73 5.14
CA ARG A 166 8.03 -9.86 5.74
C ARG A 166 8.52 -11.25 5.42
N ALA A 167 9.56 -11.34 4.61
CA ALA A 167 10.05 -12.60 4.08
C ALA A 167 11.57 -12.68 4.20
N GLU A 168 12.08 -13.86 4.51
CA GLU A 168 13.51 -14.17 4.41
C GLU A 168 13.77 -14.96 3.14
N ILE A 169 14.77 -14.51 2.38
CA ILE A 169 15.16 -15.09 1.11
C ILE A 169 16.51 -15.80 1.28
N ASP A 170 16.63 -17.01 0.76
CA ASP A 170 17.83 -17.83 0.92
C ASP A 170 19.04 -17.37 0.09
N LYS A 171 18.81 -16.70 -1.05
CA LYS A 171 19.84 -16.23 -1.99
C LYS A 171 19.43 -14.98 -2.77
N ASN A 172 20.42 -14.29 -3.34
CA ASN A 172 20.16 -13.24 -4.34
C ASN A 172 19.58 -13.90 -5.60
N ALA A 173 18.42 -13.45 -6.07
CA ALA A 173 17.77 -14.04 -7.24
C ALA A 173 16.73 -13.11 -7.86
N LYS A 174 16.31 -13.45 -9.07
CA LYS A 174 15.04 -12.99 -9.62
C LYS A 174 13.93 -13.89 -9.05
N LEU A 175 13.15 -13.34 -8.13
CA LEU A 175 12.06 -14.04 -7.47
C LEU A 175 10.77 -13.94 -8.30
N GLY A 176 10.23 -15.08 -8.68
CA GLY A 176 8.87 -15.16 -9.23
C GLY A 176 7.85 -15.19 -8.10
N VAL A 177 6.80 -14.40 -8.24
CA VAL A 177 5.64 -14.35 -7.35
C VAL A 177 4.40 -14.67 -8.17
N ASP A 178 3.82 -15.84 -7.95
CA ASP A 178 2.52 -16.24 -8.47
C ASP A 178 1.48 -16.00 -7.36
N LEU A 179 0.60 -15.03 -7.57
CA LEU A 179 -0.40 -14.61 -6.60
C LEU A 179 -1.79 -15.00 -7.08
N LYS A 180 -2.48 -15.78 -6.26
CA LYS A 180 -3.87 -16.20 -6.47
C LYS A 180 -4.72 -15.73 -5.29
N TYR A 181 -5.85 -15.11 -5.59
CA TYR A 181 -6.76 -14.62 -4.57
C TYR A 181 -8.18 -14.43 -5.10
N LEU A 182 -9.13 -14.37 -4.18
CA LEU A 182 -10.50 -13.96 -4.44
C LEU A 182 -10.67 -12.47 -4.14
N SER A 183 -11.47 -11.79 -4.94
CA SER A 183 -11.92 -10.42 -4.71
C SER A 183 -13.43 -10.34 -4.84
N ARG A 184 -14.02 -9.31 -4.25
CA ARG A 184 -15.40 -8.91 -4.50
C ARG A 184 -15.47 -7.69 -5.42
N GLY A 185 -16.68 -7.26 -5.75
CA GLY A 185 -16.94 -5.98 -6.43
C GLY A 185 -16.96 -6.07 -7.95
N ILE A 186 -16.81 -7.27 -8.50
CA ILE A 186 -16.97 -7.54 -9.92
C ILE A 186 -18.14 -8.51 -10.05
N LYS A 187 -19.15 -8.11 -10.82
CA LYS A 187 -20.34 -8.90 -11.12
C LYS A 187 -20.48 -8.94 -12.63
N TRP A 188 -21.06 -10.03 -13.11
CA TRP A 188 -21.60 -10.12 -14.46
C TRP A 188 -22.99 -10.72 -14.38
N LYS A 189 -23.78 -10.46 -15.41
CA LYS A 189 -25.08 -11.06 -15.63
C LYS A 189 -25.14 -11.56 -17.06
N SER A 190 -25.90 -12.62 -17.29
CA SER A 190 -26.33 -12.96 -18.65
C SER A 190 -27.84 -13.09 -18.69
N ASP A 191 -28.41 -12.51 -19.74
CA ASP A 191 -29.82 -12.54 -20.05
C ASP A 191 -30.00 -13.35 -21.34
N TYR A 192 -30.99 -14.24 -21.35
CA TYR A 192 -31.26 -15.13 -22.48
C TYR A 192 -32.71 -14.98 -22.93
N VAL A 193 -32.92 -14.96 -24.24
CA VAL A 193 -34.25 -15.00 -24.87
C VAL A 193 -34.30 -16.20 -25.79
N LEU A 194 -35.31 -17.07 -25.59
CA LEU A 194 -35.53 -18.25 -26.40
C LEU A 194 -36.77 -18.06 -27.28
N ASP A 195 -36.57 -18.04 -28.59
CA ASP A 195 -37.65 -17.94 -29.57
C ASP A 195 -37.98 -19.33 -30.13
N LEU A 196 -39.19 -19.82 -29.83
CA LEU A 196 -39.66 -21.14 -30.26
C LEU A 196 -40.38 -21.05 -31.62
N LYS A 197 -40.00 -21.92 -32.57
CA LYS A 197 -40.65 -22.11 -33.86
C LYS A 197 -41.13 -23.57 -33.99
N PRO A 198 -42.03 -23.91 -34.93
CA PRO A 198 -42.61 -25.27 -35.00
C PRO A 198 -41.62 -26.43 -35.13
N LYS A 199 -40.41 -26.18 -35.65
CA LYS A 199 -39.36 -27.21 -35.84
C LYS A 199 -37.96 -26.77 -35.39
N THR A 200 -37.79 -25.52 -34.97
CA THR A 200 -36.49 -24.94 -34.62
C THR A 200 -36.62 -24.00 -33.43
N LEU A 201 -35.50 -23.63 -32.83
CA LEU A 201 -35.42 -22.62 -31.79
C LEU A 201 -34.23 -21.71 -32.07
N ASP A 202 -34.36 -20.43 -31.71
CA ASP A 202 -33.26 -19.48 -31.68
C ASP A 202 -33.02 -19.04 -30.21
N LEU A 203 -31.77 -19.06 -29.77
CA LEU A 203 -31.37 -18.62 -28.43
C LEU A 203 -30.48 -17.37 -28.56
N HIS A 204 -30.98 -16.24 -28.08
CA HIS A 204 -30.23 -15.00 -27.98
C HIS A 204 -29.68 -14.83 -26.56
N GLY A 205 -28.45 -14.35 -26.44
CA GLY A 205 -27.81 -14.12 -25.15
C GLY A 205 -27.05 -12.80 -25.12
N TRP A 206 -27.23 -12.04 -24.05
CA TRP A 206 -26.43 -10.84 -23.74
C TRP A 206 -25.64 -11.07 -22.46
N ILE A 207 -24.44 -10.51 -22.39
CA ILE A 207 -23.57 -10.54 -21.21
C ILE A 207 -23.29 -9.09 -20.82
N THR A 208 -23.37 -8.76 -19.54
CA THR A 208 -23.09 -7.42 -18.99
C THR A 208 -22.30 -7.54 -17.71
#